data_AF-A0A534IEI2-F1
#
_entry.id   AF-A0A534IEI2-F1
#
_cell.length_a   1.000
_cell.length_b   1.000
_cell.length_c   1.000
_cell.angle_alpha   90.00
_cell.angle_beta   90.00
_cell.angle_gamma   90.00
#
_symmetry.space_group_name_H-M   'P 1'
#
loop_
_entity.id
_entity.type
_entity.pdbx_description
1 polymer ?
#
loop_
_entity_poly.entity_id
_entity_poly.type
_entity_poly.pdbx_seq_one_letter_code
_entity_poly.pdbx_strand_id
1 'polypeptide(L)' 'MEFFSHQTSYPFMATRKVWYTLSAVLMVVSLASFFTRGLNLTIDFTGGVSAEARFQHAANVDEVRERL' A
#
# COMPACT_ATOMS: atom_id res chain seq x y z
N MET A 1 -31.37 14.11 -39.97
CA MET A 1 -31.41 14.40 -38.52
C MET A 1 -30.14 13.84 -37.92
N GLU A 2 -29.19 14.69 -37.53
CA GLU A 2 -28.09 14.27 -36.65
C GLU A 2 -28.44 14.72 -35.23
N PHE A 3 -28.54 13.76 -34.31
CA PHE A 3 -29.13 13.94 -32.98
C PHE A 3 -28.13 14.22 -31.86
N PHE A 4 -26.82 14.31 -32.14
CA PHE A 4 -25.81 14.59 -31.12
C PHE A 4 -24.69 15.46 -31.68
N SER A 5 -24.78 16.78 -31.48
CA SER A 5 -23.76 17.76 -31.91
C SER A 5 -22.90 18.33 -30.76
N HIS A 6 -22.93 17.72 -29.57
CA HIS A 6 -22.07 18.13 -28.46
C HIS A 6 -20.74 17.37 -28.47
N GLN A 7 -19.72 17.97 -29.10
CA GLN A 7 -18.33 17.53 -28.97
C GLN A 7 -17.67 18.27 -27.79
N THR A 8 -17.68 17.67 -26.60
CA THR A 8 -17.01 18.21 -25.42
C THR A 8 -15.49 18.07 -25.58
N SER A 9 -14.79 19.20 -25.74
CA SER A 9 -13.32 19.25 -25.76
C SER A 9 -12.81 19.78 -24.42
N TYR A 10 -12.10 18.93 -23.67
CA TYR A 10 -11.47 19.28 -22.39
C TYR A 10 -9.95 19.10 -22.49
N PRO A 11 -9.11 20.07 -22.08
CA PRO A 11 -7.66 19.99 -22.21
C PRO A 11 -7.02 19.13 -21.11
N PHE A 12 -7.36 17.84 -21.05
CA PHE A 12 -6.86 16.88 -20.05
C PHE A 12 -5.32 16.74 -20.03
N MET A 13 -4.67 16.99 -21.17
CA MET A 13 -3.22 16.93 -21.33
C MET A 13 -2.46 18.16 -20.82
N ALA A 14 -3.16 19.21 -20.38
CA ALA A 14 -2.54 20.42 -19.85
C ALA A 14 -1.76 20.16 -18.55
N THR A 15 -2.25 19.24 -17.71
CA THR A 15 -1.67 18.94 -16.39
C THR A 15 -0.73 17.74 -16.39
N ARG A 16 -0.38 17.17 -17.55
CA ARG A 16 0.39 15.92 -17.64
C ARG A 16 1.72 15.96 -16.89
N LYS A 17 2.43 17.10 -16.95
CA LYS A 17 3.74 17.26 -16.29
C LYS A 17 3.61 17.19 -14.77
N VAL A 18 2.56 17.78 -14.20
CA VAL A 18 2.30 17.75 -12.75
C VAL A 18 2.11 16.31 -12.28
N TRP A 19 1.26 15.55 -12.97
CA TRP A 19 0.99 14.16 -12.61
C TRP A 19 2.20 13.25 -12.84
N TYR A 20 2.99 13.46 -13.90
CA TYR A 20 4.22 12.72 -14.10
C TYR A 20 5.26 12.99 -13.02
N THR A 21 5.44 14.25 -12.64
CA THR A 21 6.35 14.61 -11.54
C THR A 21 5.89 14.02 -10.23
N LEU A 22 4.59 14.11 -9.90
CA LEU A 22 4.04 13.52 -8.68
C LEU A 22 4.25 12.01 -8.64
N SER A 23 3.93 11.30 -9.72
CA SER A 23 4.14 9.84 -9.80
C SER A 23 5.61 9.46 -9.66
N ALA A 24 6.52 10.20 -10.32
CA ALA A 24 7.95 9.96 -10.21
C ALA A 24 8.45 10.15 -8.76
N VAL A 25 8.01 11.21 -8.09
CA VAL A 25 8.35 11.47 -6.67
C VAL A 25 7.82 10.34 -5.78
N LEU A 26 6.56 9.93 -5.94
CA LEU A 26 5.99 8.83 -5.15
C LEU A 26 6.74 7.52 -5.37
N MET A 27 7.18 7.25 -6.61
CA MET A 27 7.97 6.06 -6.92
C MET A 27 9.33 6.08 -6.20
N VAL A 28 10.03 7.22 -6.22
CA VAL A 28 11.30 7.40 -5.50
C VAL A 28 11.10 7.25 -3.99
N VAL A 29 10.07 7.85 -3.41
CA VAL A 29 9.76 7.73 -1.98
C VAL A 29 9.47 6.27 -1.61
N SER A 30 8.75 5.55 -2.46
CA SER A 30 8.44 4.13 -2.23
C SER A 30 9.70 3.27 -2.23
N LEU A 31 10.60 3.49 -3.20
CA LEU A 31 11.89 2.83 -3.26
C LEU A 31 12.76 3.19 -2.05
N ALA A 32 12.84 4.47 -1.68
CA ALA A 32 13.60 4.89 -0.50
C ALA A 32 13.05 4.25 0.79
N SER A 33 11.73 4.18 0.95
CA SER A 33 11.09 3.51 2.09
C SER A 33 11.40 2.01 2.11
N PHE A 34 11.40 1.36 0.95
CA PHE A 34 11.72 -0.06 0.82
C PHE A 34 13.13 -0.38 1.35
N PHE A 35 14.13 0.43 0.99
CA PHE A 35 15.52 0.21 1.42
C PHE A 35 15.81 0.66 2.86
N THR A 36 15.09 1.65 3.39
CA THR A 36 15.35 2.21 4.73
C THR A 36 14.59 1.51 5.85
N ARG A 37 13.33 1.12 5.61
CA ARG A 37 12.50 0.43 6.61
C ARG A 37 12.62 -1.09 6.53
N GLY A 38 13.12 -1.62 5.41
CA GLY A 38 13.13 -3.04 5.13
C GLY A 38 11.72 -3.59 4.88
N LEU A 39 11.63 -4.91 4.76
CA LEU A 39 10.38 -5.63 4.54
C LEU A 39 9.98 -6.40 5.79
N ASN A 40 8.67 -6.46 6.07
CA ASN A 40 8.11 -7.40 7.04
C ASN A 40 8.10 -8.79 6.42
N LEU A 41 9.27 -9.43 6.39
CA LEU A 41 9.43 -10.77 5.85
C LEU A 41 8.69 -11.79 6.73
N THR A 42 7.95 -12.71 6.10
CA THR A 42 7.28 -13.81 6.80
C THR A 42 8.30 -14.86 7.25
N ILE A 43 7.84 -15.80 8.08
CA ILE A 43 8.65 -16.93 8.56
C ILE A 43 9.27 -17.76 7.43
N ASP A 44 8.69 -17.74 6.23
CA ASP A 44 9.19 -18.44 5.04
C ASP A 44 10.57 -17.92 4.59
N PHE A 45 10.88 -16.65 4.91
CA PHE A 45 12.13 -15.99 4.49
C PHE A 45 13.10 -15.76 5.65
N THR A 46 12.62 -15.66 6.89
CA THR A 46 13.47 -15.44 8.07
C THR A 46 13.80 -16.72 8.83
N GLY A 47 13.05 -17.80 8.61
CA GLY A 47 13.02 -18.95 9.49
C GLY A 47 12.39 -18.63 10.85
N GLY A 48 12.13 -19.66 11.64
CA GLY A 48 11.55 -19.54 12.98
C GLY A 48 10.34 -20.45 13.19
N VAL A 49 9.64 -20.24 14.31
CA VAL A 49 8.43 -20.99 14.69
C VAL A 49 7.24 -20.04 14.69
N SER A 50 6.18 -20.39 13.97
CA SER A 50 4.89 -19.68 14.04
C SER A 50 3.90 -20.51 14.86
N ALA A 51 3.21 -19.87 15.80
CA ALA A 51 2.18 -20.49 16.63
C ALA A 51 0.85 -19.76 16.42
N GLU A 52 -0.18 -20.50 16.00
CA GLU A 52 -1.55 -19.99 15.89
C GLU A 52 -2.35 -20.41 17.12
N ALA A 53 -2.83 -19.44 17.90
CA ALA A 53 -3.67 -19.68 19.07
C ALA A 53 -5.11 -19.25 18.76
N ARG A 54 -6.08 -20.13 19.05
CA ARG A 54 -7.51 -19.85 18.90
C ARG A 54 -8.17 -19.75 20.26
N PHE A 55 -8.74 -18.58 20.54
CA PHE A 55 -9.44 -18.32 21.79
C PHE A 55 -10.95 -18.38 21.58
N GLN A 56 -11.67 -19.00 22.51
CA GLN A 56 -13.14 -19.08 22.48
C GLN A 56 -13.81 -17.74 22.83
N HIS A 57 -13.08 -16.83 23.49
CA HIS A 57 -13.53 -15.51 23.90
C HIS A 57 -12.47 -14.46 23.52
N ALA A 58 -12.84 -13.17 23.51
CA ALA A 58 -11.92 -12.09 23.20
C ALA A 58 -10.69 -12.13 24.13
N ALA A 59 -9.52 -12.41 23.56
CA ALA A 59 -8.27 -12.50 24.30
C ALA A 59 -7.70 -11.11 24.59
N ASN A 60 -7.16 -10.93 25.79
CA ASN A 60 -6.34 -9.77 26.11
C ASN A 60 -4.96 -9.93 25.46
N VAL A 61 -4.70 -9.17 24.40
CA VAL A 61 -3.47 -9.28 23.61
C VAL A 61 -2.22 -8.90 24.42
N ASP A 62 -2.34 -7.97 25.36
CA ASP A 62 -1.22 -7.51 26.17
C ASP A 62 -0.79 -8.57 27.20
N GLU A 63 -1.76 -9.21 27.87
CA GLU A 63 -1.48 -10.31 28.81
C GLU A 63 -0.87 -11.53 28.11
N VAL A 64 -1.32 -11.85 26.90
CA VAL A 64 -0.76 -12.95 26.10
C VAL A 64 0.68 -12.66 25.70
N ARG A 65 1.03 -11.41 25.38
CA ARG A 65 2.39 -11.02 25.00
C ARG A 65 3.37 -11.05 26.18
N GLU A 66 2.94 -10.72 27.40
CA GLU A 66 3.80 -10.75 28.58
C GLU A 66 4.18 -12.16 29.05
N ARG A 67 3.41 -13.18 28.65
CA ARG A 67 3.60 -14.58 29.09
C ARG A 67 4.32 -15.48 28.07
N LEU A 68 4.65 -14.96 26.89
CA LEU A 68 5.43 -15.64 25.84
C LEU A 68 6.92 -15.36 26.01
#